data_AF-A0A3D0RKX1-F1
#
_entry.id   AF-A0A3D0RKX1-F1
#
_cell.length_a   1.000
_cell.length_b   1.000
_cell.length_c   1.000
_cell.angle_alpha   90.00
_cell.angle_beta   90.00
_cell.angle_gamma   90.00
#
_symmetry.space_group_name_H-M   'P 1'
#
loop_
_entity.id
_entity.type
_entity.pdbx_description
1 polymer ?
#
loop_
_entity_poly.entity_id
_entity_poly.type
_entity_poly.pdbx_seq_one_letter_code
_entity_poly.pdbx_strand_id
1 'polypeptide(L)'
;MKPFFNQPVGEVLQQFNVSPDQGLSSAEAKKKLEEAGPNQLASKKQKSIAVIFFEQFRSSMVVILLIAAAVSGVIGVMEGEGLTETFIILAILIVNAIIGVMEETKAQSSLDALNKMSAPRSKVLRDGEVTETVSTQLVPGDIVILDTGDIIPADMRLIEAVN
;
A
#
# COMPACT_ATOMS: atom_id res chain seq x y z
N MET A 1 4.79 18.98 23.45
CA MET A 1 3.74 18.04 23.90
C MET A 1 4.40 17.06 24.86
N LYS A 2 3.86 16.85 26.07
CA LYS A 2 4.38 15.77 26.95
C LYS A 2 4.09 14.43 26.27
N PRO A 3 5.01 13.46 26.25
CA PRO A 3 4.74 12.18 25.63
C PRO A 3 3.64 11.44 26.41
N PHE A 4 2.77 10.72 25.70
CA PHE A 4 1.55 10.11 26.29
C PHE A 4 1.84 9.11 27.42
N PHE A 5 3.00 8.42 27.37
CA PHE A 5 3.40 7.48 28.42
C PHE A 5 3.63 8.15 29.79
N ASN A 6 3.94 9.45 29.81
CA ASN A 6 4.16 10.23 31.04
C ASN A 6 2.92 11.01 31.50
N GLN A 7 1.77 10.85 30.82
CA GLN A 7 0.54 11.52 31.20
C GLN A 7 -0.35 10.57 32.04
N PRO A 8 -1.06 11.10 33.07
CA PRO A 8 -2.11 10.37 33.75
C PRO A 8 -3.18 9.92 32.76
N VAL A 9 -3.71 8.70 32.96
CA VAL A 9 -4.73 8.11 32.08
C VAL A 9 -5.94 9.04 31.91
N GLY A 10 -6.42 9.66 32.99
CA GLY A 10 -7.54 10.60 32.95
C GLY A 10 -7.30 11.83 32.08
N GLU A 11 -6.07 12.37 32.05
CA GLU A 11 -5.72 13.52 31.19
C GLU A 11 -5.75 13.11 29.71
N VAL A 12 -5.26 11.92 29.38
CA VAL A 12 -5.26 11.40 28.00
C VAL A 12 -6.69 11.15 27.51
N LEU A 13 -7.54 10.53 28.35
CA LEU A 13 -8.95 10.29 28.02
C LEU A 13 -9.70 11.61 27.78
N GLN A 14 -9.45 12.62 28.63
CA GLN A 14 -10.02 13.95 28.46
C GLN A 14 -9.51 14.64 27.18
N GLN A 15 -8.21 14.52 26.87
CA GLN A 15 -7.62 15.10 25.66
C GLN A 15 -8.26 14.53 24.38
N PHE A 16 -8.60 13.25 24.36
CA PHE A 16 -9.25 12.61 23.22
C PHE A 16 -10.79 12.67 23.26
N ASN A 17 -11.38 13.20 24.35
CA ASN A 17 -12.81 13.22 24.66
C ASN A 17 -13.45 11.83 24.60
N VAL A 18 -12.86 10.86 25.33
CA VAL A 18 -13.28 9.45 25.31
C VAL A 18 -13.73 9.04 26.71
N SER A 19 -14.87 8.35 26.79
CA SER A 19 -15.31 7.73 28.03
C SER A 19 -14.67 6.34 28.18
N PRO A 20 -14.05 6.00 29.33
CA PRO A 20 -13.42 4.69 29.53
C PRO A 20 -14.40 3.51 29.41
N ASP A 21 -15.66 3.67 29.83
CA ASP A 21 -16.66 2.58 29.82
C ASP A 21 -17.45 2.48 28.52
N GLN A 22 -17.44 3.53 27.70
CA GLN A 22 -18.23 3.61 26.46
C GLN A 22 -17.37 3.63 25.20
N GLY A 23 -16.11 4.02 25.32
CA GLY A 23 -15.24 4.30 24.17
C GLY A 23 -15.73 5.49 23.35
N LEU A 24 -15.40 5.48 22.06
CA LEU A 24 -15.90 6.44 21.08
C LEU A 24 -17.26 6.01 20.54
N SER A 25 -18.10 6.97 20.14
CA SER A 25 -19.25 6.62 19.31
C SER A 25 -18.83 6.24 17.88
N SER A 26 -19.59 5.39 17.19
CA SER A 26 -19.34 5.06 15.78
C SER A 26 -19.30 6.31 14.88
N ALA A 27 -20.11 7.32 15.20
CA ALA A 27 -20.16 8.58 14.47
C ALA A 27 -18.87 9.40 14.65
N GLU A 28 -18.36 9.51 15.88
CA GLU A 28 -17.10 10.19 16.17
C GLU A 28 -15.90 9.46 15.58
N ALA A 29 -15.87 8.14 15.67
CA ALA A 29 -14.82 7.33 15.06
C ALA A 29 -14.76 7.56 13.55
N LYS A 30 -15.91 7.58 12.87
CA LYS A 30 -15.98 7.88 11.44
C LYS A 30 -15.50 9.29 11.12
N LYS A 31 -15.92 10.30 11.89
CA LYS A 31 -15.48 11.69 11.73
C LYS A 31 -13.95 11.82 11.90
N LYS A 32 -13.39 11.20 12.95
CA LYS A 32 -11.94 11.20 13.19
C LYS A 32 -11.18 10.46 12.09
N LEU A 33 -11.76 9.42 11.50
CA LEU A 33 -11.16 8.70 10.38
C LEU A 33 -11.08 9.59 9.12
N GLU A 34 -12.10 10.40 8.87
CA GLU A 34 -12.11 11.38 7.78
C GLU A 34 -11.08 12.50 8.00
N GLU A 35 -10.85 12.92 9.25
CA GLU A 35 -9.90 13.98 9.61
C GLU A 35 -8.43 13.50 9.67
N ALA A 36 -8.17 12.36 10.30
CA ALA A 36 -6.83 11.82 10.52
C ALA A 36 -6.34 10.93 9.37
N GLY A 37 -7.26 10.39 8.56
CA GLY A 37 -6.97 9.36 7.59
C GLY A 37 -6.88 7.97 8.22
N PRO A 38 -6.73 6.91 7.39
CA PRO A 38 -6.63 5.54 7.87
C PRO A 38 -5.35 5.30 8.66
N ASN A 39 -5.40 4.40 9.65
CA ASN A 39 -4.24 3.86 10.36
C ASN A 39 -3.46 2.92 9.43
N GLN A 40 -2.77 3.51 8.46
CA GLN A 40 -1.94 2.81 7.49
C GLN A 40 -0.69 3.62 7.21
N LEU A 41 0.45 2.94 7.16
CA LEU A 41 1.69 3.55 6.69
C LEU A 41 1.54 3.96 5.21
N ALA A 42 2.16 5.07 4.83
CA ALA A 42 2.17 5.52 3.46
C ALA A 42 2.73 4.41 2.55
N SER A 43 1.85 3.85 1.71
CA SER A 43 2.22 2.89 0.69
C SER A 43 3.17 3.53 -0.32
N LYS A 44 4.18 2.80 -0.78
CA LYS A 44 4.97 3.23 -1.94
C LYS A 44 4.00 3.42 -3.11
N LYS A 45 4.01 4.61 -3.70
CA LYS A 45 3.20 4.89 -4.90
C LYS A 45 3.47 3.80 -5.93
N GLN A 46 2.40 3.18 -6.43
CA GLN A 46 2.49 2.22 -7.51
C GLN A 46 3.17 2.89 -8.70
N LYS A 47 4.04 2.14 -9.39
CA LYS A 47 4.66 2.63 -10.62
C LYS A 47 3.55 2.94 -11.63
N SER A 48 3.66 4.07 -12.31
CA SER A 48 2.74 4.39 -13.39
C SER A 48 2.97 3.44 -14.57
N ILE A 49 1.91 3.20 -15.35
CA ILE A 49 1.99 2.33 -16.54
C ILE A 49 3.12 2.76 -17.48
N ALA A 50 3.32 4.08 -17.65
CA ALA A 50 4.41 4.62 -18.45
C ALA A 50 5.79 4.26 -17.87
N VAL A 51 5.96 4.35 -16.54
CA VAL A 51 7.23 3.97 -15.88
C VAL A 51 7.49 2.49 -16.08
N ILE A 52 6.50 1.62 -15.87
CA ILE A 52 6.63 0.17 -16.07
C ILE A 52 7.01 -0.13 -17.53
N PHE A 53 6.37 0.53 -18.49
CA PHE A 53 6.67 0.36 -19.91
C PHE A 53 8.12 0.76 -20.24
N PHE A 54 8.60 1.92 -19.80
CA PHE A 54 9.98 2.36 -20.05
C PHE A 54 11.02 1.51 -19.32
N GLU A 55 10.69 0.92 -18.18
CA GLU A 55 11.57 -0.03 -17.49
C GLU A 55 11.82 -1.30 -18.31
N GLN A 56 10.86 -1.75 -19.14
CA GLN A 56 11.07 -2.89 -20.04
C GLN A 56 12.24 -2.64 -21.01
N PHE A 57 12.42 -1.40 -21.47
CA PHE A 57 13.52 -1.03 -22.38
C PHE A 57 14.87 -0.87 -21.68
N ARG A 58 14.91 -0.85 -20.34
CA ARG A 58 16.16 -0.77 -19.56
C ARG A 58 16.77 -2.14 -19.27
N SER A 59 16.05 -3.22 -19.57
CA SER A 59 16.58 -4.58 -19.42
C SER A 59 17.80 -4.81 -20.31
N SER A 60 18.87 -5.38 -19.77
CA SER A 60 20.11 -5.67 -20.50
C SER A 60 19.85 -6.45 -21.80
N MET A 61 18.88 -7.37 -21.78
CA MET A 61 18.51 -8.17 -22.95
C MET A 61 17.82 -7.32 -24.02
N VAL A 62 16.92 -6.41 -23.63
CA VAL A 62 16.23 -5.50 -24.56
C VAL A 62 17.21 -4.50 -25.17
N VAL A 63 18.15 -3.97 -24.38
CA VAL A 63 19.21 -3.09 -24.89
C VAL A 63 20.05 -3.79 -25.97
N ILE A 64 20.41 -5.05 -25.77
CA ILE A 64 21.12 -5.84 -26.79
C ILE A 64 20.28 -5.97 -28.06
N LEU A 65 18.98 -6.24 -27.94
CA LEU A 65 18.08 -6.33 -29.10
C LEU A 65 17.88 -4.99 -29.82
N LEU A 66 17.87 -3.88 -29.09
CA LEU A 66 17.84 -2.53 -29.69
C LEU A 66 19.11 -2.24 -30.47
N ILE A 67 20.28 -2.63 -29.96
CA ILE A 67 21.55 -2.53 -30.68
C ILE A 67 21.50 -3.40 -31.94
N ALA A 68 21.02 -4.64 -31.83
CA ALA A 68 20.85 -5.53 -32.98
C ALA A 68 19.91 -4.95 -34.04
N ALA A 69 18.77 -4.37 -33.62
CA ALA A 69 17.84 -3.68 -34.52
C ALA A 69 18.50 -2.51 -35.24
N ALA A 70 19.30 -1.70 -34.52
CA ALA A 70 20.02 -0.57 -35.11
C ALA A 70 21.07 -1.04 -36.14
N VAL A 71 21.84 -2.09 -35.82
CA VAL A 71 22.84 -2.66 -36.73
C VAL A 71 22.16 -3.24 -37.98
N SER A 72 21.10 -4.04 -37.81
CA SER A 72 20.31 -4.60 -38.91
C SER A 72 19.73 -3.49 -39.81
N GLY A 73 19.23 -2.39 -39.22
CA GLY A 73 18.71 -1.25 -39.99
C GLY A 73 19.77 -0.51 -40.80
N VAL A 74 20.98 -0.35 -40.27
CA VAL A 74 22.10 0.25 -41.02
C VAL A 74 22.48 -0.64 -42.20
N ILE A 75 22.62 -1.96 -41.98
CA ILE A 75 22.98 -2.92 -43.03
C ILE A 75 21.90 -2.95 -44.11
N GLY A 76 20.63 -3.08 -43.74
CA GLY A 76 19.52 -3.14 -44.70
C GLY A 76 19.36 -1.88 -45.55
N VAL A 77 19.71 -0.69 -45.03
CA VAL A 77 19.76 0.55 -45.83
C VAL A 77 20.97 0.57 -46.78
N MET A 78 22.14 0.08 -46.33
CA MET A 78 23.35 0.03 -47.15
C MET A 78 23.24 -0.97 -48.31
N GLU A 79 22.61 -2.11 -48.07
CA GLU A 79 22.45 -3.20 -49.06
C GLU A 79 21.20 -3.02 -49.94
N GLY A 80 20.31 -2.08 -49.59
CA GLY A 80 19.08 -1.81 -50.33
C GLY A 80 17.94 -2.80 -50.05
N GLU A 81 18.08 -3.64 -49.03
CA GLU A 81 17.09 -4.64 -48.60
C GLU A 81 15.94 -4.02 -47.77
N GLY A 82 16.11 -2.76 -47.33
CA GLY A 82 15.11 -2.00 -46.59
C GLY A 82 15.20 -2.19 -45.07
N LEU A 83 14.10 -1.96 -44.36
CA LEU A 83 14.05 -1.91 -42.88
C LEU A 83 13.14 -2.99 -42.27
N THR A 84 12.79 -4.02 -43.05
CA THR A 84 11.81 -5.04 -42.65
C THR A 84 12.24 -5.77 -41.37
N GLU A 85 13.49 -6.22 -41.30
CA GLU A 85 14.02 -6.92 -40.11
C GLU A 85 14.03 -6.03 -38.86
N THR A 86 14.47 -4.77 -39.02
CA THR A 86 14.44 -3.77 -37.94
C THR A 86 13.03 -3.61 -37.39
N PHE A 87 12.02 -3.48 -38.27
CA PHE A 87 10.63 -3.34 -37.83
C PHE A 87 10.10 -4.59 -37.13
N ILE A 88 10.48 -5.79 -37.57
CA ILE A 88 10.11 -7.04 -36.89
C ILE A 88 10.67 -7.06 -35.45
N ILE A 89 11.96 -6.73 -35.28
CA ILE A 89 12.59 -6.72 -33.96
C ILE A 89 11.92 -5.68 -33.06
N LEU A 90 11.68 -4.46 -33.57
CA LEU A 90 11.00 -3.41 -32.81
C LEU A 90 9.57 -3.82 -32.43
N ALA A 91 8.83 -4.44 -33.33
CA ALA A 91 7.48 -4.92 -33.05
C ALA A 91 7.47 -5.97 -31.92
N ILE A 92 8.40 -6.93 -31.93
CA ILE A 92 8.55 -7.93 -30.87
C ILE A 92 8.84 -7.26 -29.52
N LEU A 93 9.73 -6.26 -29.49
CA LEU A 93 10.05 -5.53 -28.27
C LEU A 93 8.85 -4.77 -27.72
N ILE A 94 8.06 -4.14 -28.59
CA ILE A 94 6.83 -3.43 -28.18
C ILE A 94 5.80 -4.40 -27.62
N VAL A 95 5.58 -5.54 -28.28
CA VAL A 95 4.66 -6.58 -27.79
C VAL A 95 5.11 -7.10 -26.42
N ASN A 96 6.40 -7.40 -26.25
CA ASN A 96 6.94 -7.83 -24.97
C ASN A 96 6.78 -6.77 -23.88
N ALA A 97 6.97 -5.48 -24.21
CA ALA A 97 6.78 -4.42 -23.24
C ALA A 97 5.31 -4.29 -22.80
N ILE A 98 4.36 -4.46 -23.72
CA ILE A 98 2.92 -4.47 -23.40
C ILE A 98 2.58 -5.67 -22.50
N ILE A 99 3.05 -6.87 -22.84
CA ILE A 99 2.86 -8.08 -22.04
C ILE A 99 3.45 -7.87 -20.63
N GLY A 100 4.68 -7.34 -20.54
CA GLY A 100 5.33 -7.06 -19.26
C GLY A 100 4.55 -6.06 -18.39
N VAL A 101 3.97 -5.02 -18.99
CA VAL A 101 3.08 -4.10 -18.26
C VAL A 101 1.83 -4.82 -17.73
N MET A 102 1.20 -5.69 -18.54
CA MET A 102 0.02 -6.45 -18.12
C MET A 102 0.36 -7.44 -17.00
N GLU A 103 1.52 -8.09 -17.06
CA GLU A 103 1.99 -9.03 -16.04
C GLU A 103 2.31 -8.31 -14.72
N GLU A 104 3.05 -7.20 -14.77
CA GLU A 104 3.41 -6.39 -13.60
C GLU A 104 2.15 -5.84 -12.90
N THR A 105 1.21 -5.28 -13.68
CA THR A 105 -0.05 -4.76 -13.13
C THR A 105 -0.92 -5.86 -12.52
N LYS A 106 -0.98 -7.03 -13.17
CA LYS A 106 -1.68 -8.20 -12.61
C LYS A 106 -1.04 -8.69 -11.32
N ALA A 107 0.29 -8.78 -11.27
CA ALA A 107 1.02 -9.16 -10.07
C ALA A 107 0.76 -8.18 -8.91
N GLN A 108 0.85 -6.87 -9.18
CA GLN A 108 0.58 -5.84 -8.20
C GLN A 108 -0.85 -5.91 -7.66
N SER A 109 -1.85 -6.06 -8.54
CA SER A 109 -3.26 -6.17 -8.13
C SER A 109 -3.52 -7.39 -7.23
N SER A 110 -2.82 -8.50 -7.48
CA SER A 110 -2.93 -9.73 -6.70
C SER A 110 -2.34 -9.54 -5.30
N LEU A 111 -1.20 -8.87 -5.20
CA LEU A 111 -0.58 -8.51 -3.92
C LEU A 111 -1.45 -7.55 -3.11
N ASP A 112 -2.04 -6.54 -3.76
CA ASP A 112 -2.94 -5.60 -3.08
C ASP A 112 -4.19 -6.30 -2.53
N ALA A 113 -4.75 -7.26 -3.28
CA ALA A 113 -5.88 -8.05 -2.83
C ALA A 113 -5.50 -8.91 -1.62
N LEU A 114 -4.34 -9.58 -1.66
CA LEU A 114 -3.82 -10.38 -0.54
C LEU A 114 -3.63 -9.51 0.72
N ASN A 115 -3.03 -8.33 0.58
CA ASN A 115 -2.83 -7.39 1.68
C ASN A 115 -4.16 -6.93 2.32
N LYS A 116 -5.21 -6.73 1.51
CA LYS A 116 -6.54 -6.37 2.02
C LYS A 116 -7.21 -7.52 2.77
N MET A 117 -7.01 -8.76 2.32
CA MET A 117 -7.59 -9.96 2.97
C MET A 117 -6.91 -10.28 4.31
N SER A 118 -5.62 -9.99 4.42
CA SER A 118 -4.84 -10.22 5.64
C SER A 118 -4.76 -8.99 6.55
N ALA A 119 -5.60 -7.98 6.33
CA ALA A 119 -5.59 -6.79 7.16
C ALA A 119 -5.89 -7.18 8.61
N PRO A 120 -5.00 -6.84 9.57
CA PRO A 120 -5.20 -7.19 10.96
C PRO A 120 -6.53 -6.60 11.45
N ARG A 121 -7.19 -7.34 12.33
CA ARG A 121 -8.41 -6.91 12.99
C ARG A 121 -8.09 -6.62 14.45
N SER A 122 -8.82 -5.68 15.03
CA SER A 122 -8.61 -5.21 16.39
C SER A 122 -9.94 -5.09 17.10
N LYS A 123 -9.98 -5.52 18.36
CA LYS A 123 -11.14 -5.34 19.22
C LYS A 123 -11.12 -3.93 19.78
N VAL A 124 -12.22 -3.21 19.64
CA VAL A 124 -12.37 -1.84 20.14
C VAL A 124 -13.66 -1.70 20.92
N LEU A 125 -13.63 -0.89 21.97
CA LEU A 125 -14.83 -0.46 22.67
C LEU A 125 -15.40 0.77 21.96
N ARG A 126 -16.58 0.64 21.37
CA ARG A 126 -17.31 1.74 20.72
C ARG A 126 -18.80 1.63 21.03
N ASP A 127 -19.45 2.76 21.24
CA ASP A 127 -20.87 2.83 21.63
C ASP A 127 -21.21 1.95 22.86
N GLY A 128 -20.26 1.74 23.78
CA GLY A 128 -20.42 0.87 24.95
C GLY A 128 -20.27 -0.62 24.70
N GLU A 129 -20.00 -1.03 23.47
CA GLU A 129 -19.87 -2.44 23.09
C GLU A 129 -18.49 -2.76 22.51
N VAL A 130 -18.01 -3.96 22.81
CA VAL A 130 -16.77 -4.47 22.21
C VAL A 130 -17.09 -4.97 20.80
N THR A 131 -16.52 -4.31 19.81
CA THR A 131 -16.70 -4.63 18.39
C THR A 131 -15.34 -4.90 17.75
N GLU A 132 -15.35 -5.65 16.65
CA GLU A 132 -14.13 -5.94 15.91
C GLU A 132 -14.07 -5.11 14.63
N THR A 133 -13.01 -4.31 14.50
CA THR A 133 -12.79 -3.45 13.34
C THR A 133 -11.48 -3.78 12.64
N VAL A 134 -11.35 -3.41 11.37
CA VAL A 134 -10.08 -3.52 10.65
C VAL A 134 -9.12 -2.50 11.25
N SER A 135 -7.87 -2.89 11.54
CA SER A 135 -6.89 -2.01 12.20
C SER A 135 -6.64 -0.70 11.45
N THR A 136 -6.86 -0.66 10.13
CA THR A 136 -6.76 0.57 9.31
C THR A 136 -7.86 1.59 9.57
N GLN A 137 -8.95 1.19 10.24
CA GLN A 137 -10.05 2.07 10.65
C GLN A 137 -9.94 2.51 12.11
N LEU A 138 -8.84 2.17 12.79
CA LEU A 138 -8.53 2.71 14.10
C LEU A 138 -8.20 4.19 14.00
N VAL A 139 -8.62 4.95 14.99
CA VAL A 139 -8.42 6.38 15.08
C VAL A 139 -7.86 6.79 16.44
N PRO A 140 -7.16 7.93 16.55
CA PRO A 140 -6.71 8.44 17.83
C PRO A 140 -7.87 8.64 18.83
N GLY A 141 -7.80 7.91 19.93
CA GLY A 141 -8.83 7.88 20.98
C GLY A 141 -9.68 6.60 21.01
N ASP A 142 -9.51 5.67 20.07
CA ASP A 142 -10.09 4.34 20.23
C ASP A 142 -9.55 3.66 21.50
N ILE A 143 -10.44 3.03 22.26
CA ILE A 143 -10.07 2.09 23.32
C ILE A 143 -9.96 0.72 22.68
N VAL A 144 -8.73 0.23 22.58
CA VAL A 144 -8.40 -1.07 21.99
C VAL A 144 -8.27 -2.11 23.11
N ILE A 145 -8.86 -3.27 22.91
CA ILE A 145 -8.75 -4.43 23.80
C ILE A 145 -7.76 -5.41 23.16
N LEU A 146 -6.77 -5.82 23.94
CA LEU A 146 -5.73 -6.75 23.49
C LEU A 146 -5.79 -8.02 24.34
N ASP A 147 -5.80 -9.16 23.66
CA ASP A 147 -5.65 -10.48 24.26
C ASP A 147 -4.27 -11.07 23.98
N THR A 148 -3.97 -12.19 24.65
CA THR A 148 -2.72 -12.91 24.42
C THR A 148 -2.64 -13.41 22.98
N GLY A 149 -1.58 -12.99 22.28
CA GLY A 149 -1.34 -13.35 20.87
C GLY A 149 -1.81 -12.29 19.87
N ASP A 150 -2.47 -11.22 20.33
CA ASP A 150 -2.87 -10.11 19.46
C ASP A 150 -1.66 -9.32 18.98
N ILE A 151 -1.72 -8.88 17.73
CA ILE A 151 -0.76 -7.94 17.15
C ILE A 151 -1.13 -6.53 17.63
N ILE A 152 -0.16 -5.79 18.15
CA ILE A 152 -0.33 -4.39 18.56
C ILE A 152 -0.63 -3.54 17.31
N PRO A 153 -1.86 -2.96 17.17
CA PRO A 153 -2.30 -2.39 15.90
C PRO A 153 -1.91 -0.92 15.71
N ALA A 154 -1.51 -0.23 16.78
CA ALA A 154 -1.08 1.17 16.80
C ALA A 154 -0.30 1.47 18.09
N ASP A 155 0.33 2.65 18.14
CA ASP A 155 0.88 3.16 19.40
C ASP A 155 -0.26 3.47 20.37
N MET A 156 -0.17 2.94 21.59
CA MET A 156 -1.25 3.01 22.57
C MET A 156 -0.76 3.42 23.96
N ARG A 157 -1.68 4.02 24.72
CA ARG A 157 -1.51 4.25 26.15
C ARG A 157 -2.24 3.17 26.92
N LEU A 158 -1.50 2.36 27.70
CA LEU A 158 -2.10 1.36 28.58
C LEU A 158 -3.00 2.03 29.62
N ILE A 159 -4.26 1.60 29.69
CA ILE A 159 -5.31 2.16 30.57
C ILE A 159 -5.54 1.23 31.75
N GLU A 160 -5.68 -0.07 31.45
CA GLU A 160 -5.94 -1.16 32.39
C GLU A 160 -5.16 -2.40 31.91
N ALA A 161 -4.73 -3.26 32.84
CA ALA A 161 -4.13 -4.55 32.56
C ALA A 161 -4.56 -5.56 33.61
N VAL A 162 -4.98 -6.74 33.17
CA VAL A 162 -5.38 -7.86 34.01
C VAL A 162 -4.53 -9.07 33.62
N ASN A 163 -4.10 -9.85 34.60
CA ASN A 163 -3.31 -11.08 34.43
C ASN A 163 -4.18 -12.29 34.75
#